data_AF-A0A2D7WME7-F1
#
_entry.id   AF-A0A2D7WME7-F1
#
_cell.length_a   1.000
_cell.length_b   1.000
_cell.length_c   1.000
_cell.angle_alpha   90.00
_cell.angle_beta   90.00
_cell.angle_gamma   90.00
#
_symmetry.space_group_name_H-M   'P 1'
#
loop_
_entity.id
_entity.type
_entity.pdbx_description
1 polymer ?
#
loop_
_entity_poly.entity_id
_entity_poly.type
_entity_poly.pdbx_seq_one_letter_code
_entity_poly.pdbx_strand_id
1 'polypeptide(L)'
;MGEEKAQTEYRGRLAPTPSGFLHTGHIRTFSTAWERARENSGQLVFRMDDLDPSRCATEFGNACLEDTKGMGLDWDEGPDVGGAFGPYEQSKRSDLYAKILKILYEKGFIYPCNKTRKEIFEAGILASSGNEYLFPENFRTEVTNNKMD
;
A
#
# COMPACT_ATOMS: atom_id res chain seq x y z
N MET A 1 -25.94 17.53 -23.76
CA MET A 1 -26.06 16.19 -23.14
C MET A 1 -25.00 16.13 -22.07
N GLY A 2 -25.39 16.33 -20.81
CA GLY A 2 -24.47 16.33 -19.68
C GLY A 2 -24.03 14.90 -19.40
N GLU A 3 -22.72 14.70 -19.26
CA GLU A 3 -22.18 13.42 -18.78
C GLU A 3 -22.66 13.21 -17.34
N GLU A 4 -23.55 12.23 -17.14
CA GLU A 4 -23.80 11.68 -15.81
C GLU A 4 -22.48 11.09 -15.31
N LYS A 5 -21.84 11.76 -14.34
CA LYS A 5 -20.76 11.14 -13.58
C LYS A 5 -21.36 9.92 -12.88
N ALA A 6 -20.93 8.72 -13.28
CA ALA A 6 -21.21 7.50 -12.54
C ALA A 6 -20.86 7.75 -11.08
N GLN A 7 -21.87 7.67 -10.20
CA GLN A 7 -21.68 7.84 -8.77
C GLN A 7 -20.84 6.66 -8.30
N THR A 8 -19.54 6.89 -8.10
CA THR A 8 -18.63 5.82 -7.65
C THR A 8 -19.06 5.40 -6.25
N GLU A 9 -19.47 4.15 -6.10
CA GLU A 9 -19.78 3.53 -4.81
C GLU A 9 -18.60 3.72 -3.85
N TYR A 10 -18.90 4.09 -2.59
CA TYR A 10 -17.84 4.32 -1.59
C TYR A 10 -17.06 3.02 -1.36
N ARG A 11 -15.72 3.09 -1.42
CA ARG A 11 -14.83 1.96 -1.09
C ARG A 11 -13.73 2.41 -0.15
N GLY A 12 -13.74 1.88 1.07
CA GLY A 12 -12.69 2.06 2.07
C GLY A 12 -11.74 0.86 2.15
N ARG A 13 -10.65 0.99 2.91
CA ARG A 13 -9.81 -0.17 3.26
C ARG A 13 -9.18 -0.10 4.65
N LEU A 14 -9.07 -1.25 5.29
CA LEU A 14 -8.18 -1.55 6.41
C LEU A 14 -6.88 -2.14 5.82
N ALA A 15 -5.73 -1.55 6.15
CA ALA A 15 -4.45 -1.94 5.57
C ALA A 15 -3.35 -2.09 6.62
N PRO A 16 -3.44 -3.08 7.53
CA PRO A 16 -2.40 -3.33 8.52
C PRO A 16 -1.12 -3.87 7.89
N THR A 17 0.02 -3.45 8.43
CA THR A 17 1.30 -4.15 8.26
C THR A 17 1.47 -5.10 9.46
N PRO A 18 1.61 -6.42 9.26
CA PRO A 18 1.64 -7.39 10.34
C PRO A 18 3.03 -7.47 11.02
N SER A 19 3.51 -6.34 11.53
CA SER A 19 4.80 -6.23 12.23
C SER A 19 4.69 -6.19 13.76
N GLY A 20 3.49 -6.42 14.28
CA GLY A 20 3.18 -6.47 15.71
C GLY A 20 1.65 -6.54 15.92
N PHE A 21 1.22 -6.68 17.16
CA PHE A 21 -0.20 -6.69 17.51
C PHE A 21 -0.86 -5.32 17.28
N LEU A 22 -2.19 -5.33 17.14
CA LEU A 22 -2.96 -4.09 17.03
C LEU A 22 -2.76 -3.21 18.26
N HIS A 23 -2.69 -1.90 18.02
CA HIS A 23 -2.61 -0.88 19.05
C HIS A 23 -3.76 0.12 18.89
N THR A 24 -3.96 1.00 19.86
CA THR A 24 -5.09 1.94 19.90
C THR A 24 -5.21 2.82 18.65
N GLY A 25 -4.09 3.23 18.06
CA GLY A 25 -4.07 3.94 16.77
C GLY A 25 -4.72 3.15 15.60
N HIS A 26 -4.52 1.84 15.54
CA HIS A 26 -5.17 0.98 14.55
C HIS A 26 -6.66 0.90 14.80
N ILE A 27 -7.08 0.67 16.05
CA ILE A 27 -8.49 0.59 16.44
C ILE A 27 -9.23 1.85 15.98
N ARG A 28 -8.73 3.03 16.35
CA ARG A 28 -9.35 4.31 15.95
C ARG A 28 -9.48 4.44 14.44
N THR A 29 -8.42 4.11 13.70
CA THR A 29 -8.39 4.21 12.24
C THR A 29 -9.36 3.22 11.59
N PHE A 30 -9.39 1.99 12.08
CA PHE A 30 -10.21 0.91 11.53
C PHE A 30 -11.68 1.15 11.82
N SER A 31 -12.05 1.52 13.04
CA SER A 31 -13.43 1.90 13.38
C SER A 31 -13.91 3.08 12.51
N THR A 32 -13.08 4.12 12.34
CA THR A 32 -13.46 5.26 11.48
C THR A 32 -13.65 4.84 10.02
N ALA A 33 -12.76 4.00 9.48
CA ALA A 33 -12.88 3.53 8.10
C ALA A 33 -14.12 2.65 7.91
N TRP A 34 -14.41 1.80 8.89
CA TRP A 34 -15.59 0.94 8.91
C TRP A 34 -16.88 1.75 8.99
N GLU A 35 -16.98 2.69 9.94
CA GLU A 35 -18.14 3.58 10.11
C GLU A 35 -18.43 4.32 8.81
N ARG A 36 -17.41 4.92 8.19
CA ARG A 36 -17.59 5.64 6.92
C ARG A 36 -18.07 4.74 5.80
N ALA A 37 -17.59 3.50 5.72
CA ALA A 37 -18.08 2.55 4.72
C ALA A 37 -19.56 2.24 4.95
N ARG A 38 -19.96 1.96 6.20
CA ARG A 38 -21.36 1.65 6.54
C ARG A 38 -22.29 2.85 6.37
N GLU A 39 -21.89 4.05 6.78
CA GLU A 39 -22.65 5.30 6.59
C GLU A 39 -22.93 5.61 5.12
N ASN A 40 -21.99 5.26 4.23
CA ASN A 40 -22.12 5.50 2.80
C ASN A 40 -22.72 4.31 2.04
N SER A 41 -23.18 3.27 2.74
CA SER A 41 -23.63 2.00 2.13
C SER A 41 -22.61 1.46 1.11
N GLY A 42 -21.32 1.63 1.42
CA GLY A 42 -20.21 1.25 0.56
C GLY A 42 -19.51 -0.01 1.04
N GLN A 43 -18.39 -0.33 0.38
CA GLN A 43 -17.59 -1.52 0.68
C GLN A 43 -16.35 -1.18 1.50
N LEU A 44 -15.98 -2.10 2.40
CA LEU A 44 -14.75 -2.07 3.16
C LEU A 44 -13.88 -3.27 2.80
N VAL A 45 -12.63 -3.00 2.42
CA VAL A 45 -11.66 -4.03 2.05
C VAL A 45 -10.63 -4.22 3.15
N PHE A 46 -10.34 -5.45 3.56
CA PHE A 46 -9.18 -5.77 4.39
C PHE A 46 -8.03 -6.20 3.49
N ARG A 47 -6.89 -5.51 3.56
CA ARG A 47 -5.69 -5.84 2.79
C ARG A 47 -4.48 -5.97 3.70
N MET A 48 -3.84 -7.12 3.70
CA MET A 48 -2.61 -7.32 4.46
C MET A 48 -1.43 -6.68 3.72
N ASP A 49 -0.81 -5.66 4.30
CA ASP A 49 0.35 -4.95 3.73
C ASP A 49 1.66 -5.61 4.24
N ASP A 50 1.90 -6.84 3.79
CA ASP A 50 2.97 -7.76 4.23
C ASP A 50 4.20 -7.81 3.27
N LEU A 51 4.54 -6.67 2.66
CA LEU A 51 5.64 -6.58 1.68
C LEU A 51 7.05 -6.65 2.27
N ASP A 52 7.19 -6.60 3.59
CA ASP A 52 8.48 -6.70 4.26
C ASP A 52 8.56 -7.98 5.11
N PRO A 53 9.02 -9.10 4.53
CA PRO A 53 9.10 -10.39 5.23
C PRO A 53 9.99 -10.36 6.47
N SER A 54 10.92 -9.40 6.57
CA SER A 54 11.82 -9.31 7.72
C SER A 54 11.14 -8.73 8.96
N ARG A 55 10.08 -7.95 8.74
CA ARG A 55 9.28 -7.33 9.81
C ARG A 55 7.91 -7.98 9.97
N CYS A 56 7.43 -8.71 8.97
CA CYS A 56 6.10 -9.29 8.95
C CYS A 56 6.09 -10.72 9.48
N ALA A 57 5.16 -11.04 10.37
CA ALA A 57 4.95 -12.40 10.85
C ALA A 57 3.48 -12.83 10.69
N THR A 58 3.28 -14.09 10.28
CA THR A 58 1.96 -14.69 10.11
C THR A 58 1.12 -14.63 11.39
N GLU A 59 1.75 -14.79 12.56
CA GLU A 59 1.10 -14.67 13.87
C GLU A 59 0.40 -13.31 14.04
N PHE A 60 1.10 -12.21 13.74
CA PHE A 60 0.53 -10.87 13.83
C PHE A 60 -0.57 -10.63 12.80
N GLY A 61 -0.42 -11.20 11.59
CA GLY A 61 -1.46 -11.13 10.56
C GLY A 61 -2.75 -11.82 10.98
N ASN A 62 -2.64 -13.03 11.53
CA ASN A 62 -3.79 -13.80 12.03
C ASN A 62 -4.45 -13.11 13.21
N ALA A 63 -3.67 -12.69 14.21
CA ALA A 63 -4.18 -11.95 15.37
C ALA A 63 -4.89 -10.66 14.94
N CYS A 64 -4.35 -9.92 13.97
CA CYS A 64 -4.98 -8.73 13.44
C CYS A 64 -6.35 -9.01 12.81
N LEU A 65 -6.49 -10.10 12.04
CA LEU A 65 -7.78 -10.49 11.46
C LEU A 65 -8.79 -10.86 12.55
N GLU A 66 -8.35 -11.68 13.52
CA GLU A 66 -9.18 -12.12 14.64
C GLU A 66 -9.65 -10.94 15.51
N ASP A 67 -8.72 -10.07 15.93
CA ASP A 67 -9.02 -8.90 16.76
C ASP A 67 -9.98 -7.95 16.04
N THR A 68 -9.74 -7.68 14.75
CA THR A 68 -10.58 -6.77 13.96
C THR A 68 -12.02 -7.29 13.86
N LYS A 69 -12.20 -8.60 13.62
CA LYS A 69 -13.52 -9.24 13.67
C LYS A 69 -14.12 -9.25 15.07
N GLY A 70 -13.32 -9.53 16.10
CA GLY A 70 -13.74 -9.56 17.50
C GLY A 70 -14.28 -8.21 17.98
N MET A 71 -13.79 -7.11 17.41
CA MET A 71 -14.32 -5.76 17.63
C MET A 71 -15.62 -5.47 16.86
N GLY A 72 -16.11 -6.40 16.04
CA GLY A 72 -17.31 -6.22 15.21
C GLY A 72 -17.07 -5.44 13.91
N LEU A 73 -15.80 -5.23 13.53
CA LEU A 73 -15.43 -4.52 12.30
C LEU A 73 -15.30 -5.52 11.14
N ASP A 74 -16.42 -5.89 10.54
CA ASP A 74 -16.45 -6.77 9.38
C ASP A 74 -16.00 -6.06 8.09
N TRP A 75 -15.64 -6.85 7.08
CA TRP A 75 -15.22 -6.36 5.76
C TRP A 75 -15.88 -7.20 4.66
N ASP A 76 -16.09 -6.57 3.51
CA ASP A 76 -16.80 -7.18 2.37
C ASP A 76 -15.83 -7.92 1.44
N GLU A 77 -14.55 -7.54 1.46
CA GLU A 77 -13.47 -8.18 0.71
C GLU A 77 -12.22 -8.33 1.59
N GLY A 78 -11.51 -9.46 1.49
CA GLY A 78 -10.35 -9.69 2.35
C GLY A 78 -9.64 -11.03 2.10
N PRO A 79 -8.51 -11.27 2.78
CA PRO A 79 -7.69 -12.46 2.56
C PRO A 79 -8.41 -13.77 2.92
N ASP A 80 -9.38 -13.70 3.82
CA ASP A 80 -10.17 -14.82 4.33
C ASP A 80 -11.53 -15.00 3.64
N VAL A 81 -12.15 -13.91 3.16
CA VAL A 81 -13.47 -13.92 2.48
C VAL A 81 -13.37 -13.83 0.96
N GLY A 82 -12.20 -13.51 0.42
CA GLY A 82 -12.00 -13.32 -1.02
C GLY A 82 -12.59 -12.01 -1.55
N GLY A 83 -12.94 -11.99 -2.82
CA GLY A 83 -13.49 -10.83 -3.52
C GLY A 83 -12.85 -10.59 -4.90
N ALA A 84 -13.36 -9.61 -5.64
CA ALA A 84 -13.03 -9.42 -7.05
C ALA A 84 -11.58 -8.97 -7.31
N PHE A 85 -10.90 -8.38 -6.32
CA PHE A 85 -9.59 -7.76 -6.46
C PHE A 85 -8.46 -8.50 -5.75
N GLY A 86 -8.71 -9.74 -5.33
CA GLY A 86 -7.71 -10.58 -4.66
C GLY A 86 -6.46 -10.88 -5.50
N PRO A 87 -5.42 -11.48 -4.90
CA PRO A 87 -5.30 -11.79 -3.48
C PRO A 87 -5.14 -10.53 -2.63
N TYR A 88 -5.59 -10.55 -1.37
CA TYR A 88 -5.57 -9.38 -0.49
C TYR A 88 -4.34 -9.29 0.41
N GLU A 89 -3.44 -10.25 0.31
CA GLU A 89 -2.08 -10.17 0.85
C GLU A 89 -1.13 -9.61 -0.21
N GLN A 90 -0.45 -8.51 0.11
CA GLN A 90 0.42 -7.85 -0.86
C GLN A 90 1.61 -8.71 -1.28
N SER A 91 2.14 -9.56 -0.40
CA SER A 91 3.21 -10.52 -0.70
C SER A 91 2.86 -11.45 -1.86
N LYS A 92 1.56 -11.72 -2.10
CA LYS A 92 1.05 -12.56 -3.19
C LYS A 92 0.80 -11.80 -4.49
N ARG A 93 1.12 -10.50 -4.55
CA ARG A 93 0.82 -9.60 -5.69
C ARG A 93 2.06 -9.17 -6.49
N SER A 94 3.21 -9.80 -6.28
CA SER A 94 4.48 -9.45 -6.94
C SER A 94 4.38 -9.30 -8.46
N ASP A 95 3.69 -10.23 -9.13
CA ASP A 95 3.49 -10.17 -10.59
C ASP A 95 2.70 -8.94 -11.04
N LEU A 96 1.72 -8.51 -10.25
CA LEU A 96 0.95 -7.30 -10.54
C LEU A 96 1.85 -6.07 -10.41
N TYR A 97 2.65 -5.99 -9.35
CA TYR A 97 3.57 -4.87 -9.16
C TYR A 97 4.63 -4.81 -10.26
N ALA A 98 5.20 -5.95 -10.65
CA ALA A 98 6.15 -6.01 -11.76
C ALA A 98 5.56 -5.49 -13.07
N LYS A 99 4.32 -5.88 -13.40
CA LYS A 99 3.59 -5.37 -14.58
C LYS A 99 3.38 -3.86 -14.53
N ILE A 100 2.96 -3.33 -13.38
CA ILE A 100 2.74 -1.89 -13.22
C ILE A 100 4.06 -1.11 -13.27
N LEU A 101 5.12 -1.61 -12.64
CA LEU A 101 6.45 -1.01 -12.71
C LEU A 101 6.95 -0.94 -14.16
N LYS A 102 6.74 -1.99 -14.96
CA LYS A 102 7.05 -1.96 -16.39
C LYS A 102 6.29 -0.84 -17.13
N ILE A 103 4.98 -0.72 -16.91
CA ILE A 103 4.16 0.34 -17.52
C ILE A 103 4.66 1.73 -17.09
N LEU A 104 4.98 1.91 -15.81
CA LEU A 104 5.50 3.19 -15.30
C LEU A 104 6.86 3.53 -15.90
N TYR A 105 7.72 2.53 -16.10
CA TYR A 105 9.02 2.70 -16.75
C TYR A 105 8.86 3.11 -18.22
N GLU A 106 8.03 2.38 -18.98
CA GLU A 106 7.77 2.66 -20.40
C GLU A 106 7.13 4.04 -20.63
N LYS A 107 6.35 4.54 -19.68
CA LYS A 107 5.76 5.89 -19.71
C LYS A 107 6.68 6.99 -19.19
N GLY A 108 7.88 6.63 -18.76
CA GLY A 108 8.87 7.56 -18.26
C GLY A 108 8.60 8.16 -16.88
N PHE A 109 7.78 7.48 -16.04
CA PHE A 109 7.50 7.93 -14.67
C PHE A 109 8.51 7.43 -13.63
N ILE A 110 9.27 6.37 -13.94
CA ILE A 110 10.30 5.81 -13.06
C ILE A 110 11.56 5.46 -13.85
N TYR A 111 12.67 5.32 -13.14
CA TYR A 111 13.97 4.89 -13.68
C TYR A 111 14.67 3.97 -12.67
N PRO A 112 15.50 3.01 -13.13
CA PRO A 112 16.29 2.17 -12.23
C PRO A 112 17.40 3.01 -11.57
N CYS A 113 17.62 2.77 -10.28
CA CYS A 113 18.74 3.35 -9.54
C CYS A 113 19.84 2.29 -9.36
N ASN A 114 21.05 2.58 -9.80
CA ASN A 114 22.23 1.72 -9.62
C ASN A 114 23.09 2.12 -8.42
N LYS A 115 22.61 3.03 -7.56
CA LYS A 115 23.35 3.57 -6.41
C LYS A 115 23.13 2.73 -5.17
N THR A 116 24.20 2.50 -4.43
CA THR A 116 24.18 1.85 -3.12
C THR A 116 23.59 2.78 -2.06
N ARG A 117 23.13 2.21 -0.94
CA ARG A 117 22.66 3.00 0.22
C ARG A 117 23.73 3.96 0.73
N LYS A 118 25.00 3.55 0.69
CA LYS A 118 26.14 4.38 1.10
C LYS A 118 26.32 5.59 0.19
N GLU A 119 26.32 5.39 -1.13
CA GLU A 119 26.43 6.50 -2.09
C GLU A 119 25.26 7.49 -1.96
N ILE A 120 24.03 6.99 -1.76
CA ILE A 120 22.85 7.83 -1.55
C ILE A 120 22.99 8.65 -0.26
N PHE A 121 23.50 8.05 0.81
CA PHE A 121 23.72 8.73 2.09
C PHE A 121 24.80 9.81 1.97
N GLU A 122 25.91 9.52 1.31
CA GLU A 122 27.04 10.45 1.14
C GLU A 122 26.69 11.64 0.23
N ALA A 123 25.86 11.43 -0.80
CA ALA A 123 25.42 12.47 -1.72
C ALA A 123 24.09 13.13 -1.32
N GLY A 124 23.39 12.55 -0.35
CA GLY A 124 22.06 12.97 0.07
C GLY A 124 22.08 14.35 0.70
N ILE A 125 21.01 15.12 0.47
CA ILE A 125 20.81 16.40 1.15
C ILE A 125 19.99 16.10 2.41
N LEU A 126 20.51 16.46 3.59
CA LEU A 126 19.74 16.32 4.82
C LEU A 126 18.43 17.12 4.68
N ALA A 127 17.30 16.44 4.82
CA ALA A 127 15.99 17.06 4.77
C ALA A 127 15.88 18.08 5.91
N SER A 128 15.00 19.07 5.74
CA SER A 128 14.75 20.11 6.75
C SER A 128 14.29 19.54 8.10
N SER A 129 13.76 18.31 8.12
CA SER A 129 13.41 17.57 9.34
C SER A 129 14.62 17.07 10.15
N GLY A 130 15.81 17.03 9.54
CA GLY A 130 17.04 16.52 10.16
C GLY A 130 17.12 15.00 10.31
N ASN A 131 16.08 14.26 9.93
CA ASN A 131 15.97 12.83 10.20
C ASN A 131 16.18 11.94 8.97
N GLU A 132 16.19 12.53 7.78
CA GLU A 132 16.24 11.79 6.52
C GLU A 132 17.11 12.52 5.50
N TYR A 133 17.70 11.76 4.57
CA TYR A 133 18.44 12.30 3.44
C TYR A 133 17.56 12.22 2.20
N LEU A 134 17.41 13.34 1.50
CA LEU A 134 16.71 13.40 0.22
C LEU A 134 17.53 12.68 -0.84
N PHE A 135 16.84 11.92 -1.71
CA PHE A 135 17.48 11.26 -2.83
C PHE A 135 18.13 12.30 -3.76
N PRO A 136 19.45 12.19 -4.06
CA PRO A 136 20.18 13.21 -4.80
C PRO A 136 19.62 13.45 -6.21
N GLU A 137 19.39 14.70 -6.58
CA GLU A 137 18.82 15.03 -7.90
C GLU A 137 19.75 14.64 -9.05
N ASN A 138 21.06 14.78 -8.85
CA ASN A 138 22.08 14.36 -9.81
C ASN A 138 22.21 12.84 -9.97
N PHE A 139 21.55 12.04 -9.11
CA PHE A 139 21.44 10.58 -9.29
C PHE A 139 20.16 10.17 -10.04
N ARG A 140 19.26 11.12 -10.32
CA ARG A 140 18.07 10.86 -11.12
C ARG A 140 18.48 10.73 -12.58
N THR A 141 18.07 9.64 -13.23
CA THR A 141 18.32 9.48 -14.67
C THR A 141 17.28 10.28 -15.45
N GLU A 142 17.69 10.97 -16.51
CA GLU A 142 16.72 11.58 -17.43
C GLU A 142 15.84 10.50 -18.03
N VAL A 143 14.54 10.59 -17.77
CA VAL A 143 13.59 9.62 -18.29
C VAL A 143 13.23 10.00 -19.72
N THR A 144 14.09 9.60 -20.65
CA THR A 144 13.77 9.58 -22.08
C THR A 144 12.81 8.42 -22.33
N ASN A 145 11.87 8.57 -23.27
CA ASN A 145 10.89 7.53 -23.63
C ASN A 145 11.61 6.28 -24.19
N ASN A 146 12.17 5.47 -23.31
CA ASN A 146 12.93 4.27 -23.66
C ASN A 146 11.98 3.08 -23.63
N LYS A 147 11.83 2.43 -24.79
CA LYS A 147 11.31 1.07 -24.85
C LYS A 147 12.34 0.14 -24.20
N MET A 148 11.89 -0.79 -23.37
CA MET A 148 12.78 -1.89 -22.92
C MET A 148 13.17 -2.72 -24.15
N ASP A 149 14.48 -2.83 -24.42
CA ASP A 149 15.06 -3.85 -25.30
C ASP A 149 15.01 -5.25 -24.65
#